data_AF-A0AAV0J9W0-F1
#
_entry.id   AF-A0AAV0J9W0-F1
#
_cell.length_a   1.000
_cell.length_b   1.000
_cell.length_c   1.000
_cell.angle_alpha   90.00
_cell.angle_beta   90.00
_cell.angle_gamma   90.00
#
_symmetry.space_group_name_H-M   'P 1'
#
loop_
_entity.id
_entity.type
_entity.pdbx_description
1 polymer ?
#
loop_
_entity_poly.entity_id
_entity_poly.type
_entity_poly.pdbx_seq_one_letter_code
_entity_poly.pdbx_strand_id
1 'polypeptide(L)'
;MINDQGLNARLLAGKKLGMEIPRRDDDGSFTGDSVAATVTAAMVEESGEPWRSAVKAAKETFGDGEKNDRLVDNLANYLQDMKMGFCKKTI
;
A
#
# COMPACT_ATOMS: atom_id res chain seq x y z
N MET A 1 3.62 -6.47 19.72
CA MET A 1 3.65 -5.78 18.42
C MET A 1 2.98 -6.72 17.41
N ILE A 2 1.78 -6.41 16.94
CA ILE A 2 1.15 -7.21 15.88
C ILE A 2 1.88 -6.85 14.59
N ASN A 3 2.51 -7.85 13.96
CA ASN A 3 3.26 -7.66 12.71
C ASN A 3 2.27 -7.54 11.54
N ASP A 4 1.92 -6.30 11.20
CA ASP A 4 1.05 -5.98 10.08
C ASP A 4 1.72 -6.22 8.72
N GLN A 5 3.05 -6.28 8.68
CA GLN A 5 3.81 -6.45 7.43
C GLN A 5 3.42 -7.72 6.69
N GLY A 6 3.21 -8.83 7.41
CA GLY A 6 2.78 -10.10 6.80
C GLY A 6 1.36 -10.01 6.20
N LEU A 7 0.45 -9.28 6.85
CA LEU A 7 -0.90 -9.05 6.33
C LEU A 7 -0.87 -8.11 5.12
N ASN A 8 -0.08 -7.04 5.19
CA ASN A 8 0.09 -6.08 4.11
C ASN A 8 0.74 -6.73 2.89
N ALA A 9 1.77 -7.56 3.06
CA ALA A 9 2.40 -8.31 1.97
C ALA A 9 1.38 -9.18 1.22
N ARG A 10 0.56 -9.92 1.96
CA ARG A 10 -0.43 -10.83 1.37
C ARG A 10 -1.58 -10.10 0.68
N LEU A 11 -1.99 -8.96 1.24
CA LEU A 11 -2.94 -8.06 0.60
C LEU A 11 -2.40 -7.51 -0.73
N LEU A 12 -1.15 -7.04 -0.76
CA LEU A 12 -0.52 -6.51 -1.96
C LEU A 12 -0.32 -7.59 -3.02
N ALA A 13 0.08 -8.80 -2.63
CA ALA A 13 0.20 -9.94 -3.51
C ALA A 13 -1.15 -10.31 -4.16
N GLY A 14 -2.22 -10.39 -3.35
CA GLY A 14 -3.58 -10.64 -3.86
C GLY A 14 -4.09 -9.58 -4.82
N LYS A 15 -3.63 -8.33 -4.68
CA LYS A 15 -3.94 -7.20 -5.59
C LYS A 15 -3.00 -7.10 -6.79
N LYS A 16 -2.01 -7.99 -6.92
CA LYS A 16 -0.92 -7.91 -7.91
C LYS A 16 -0.10 -6.61 -7.82
N LEU A 17 -0.03 -6.03 -6.63
CA LEU A 17 0.80 -4.86 -6.32
C LEU A 17 2.15 -5.24 -5.69
N GLY A 18 2.37 -6.53 -5.45
CA GLY A 18 3.64 -7.10 -5.04
C GLY A 18 3.71 -8.58 -5.38
N MET A 19 4.92 -9.16 -5.36
CA MET A 19 5.13 -10.60 -5.44
C MET A 19 5.76 -11.08 -4.13
N GLU A 20 5.17 -12.11 -3.54
CA GLU A 20 5.77 -12.76 -2.37
C GLU A 20 6.81 -13.77 -2.81
N ILE A 21 7.96 -13.76 -2.13
CA ILE A 21 8.98 -14.79 -2.31
C ILE A 21 8.42 -16.11 -1.76
N PRO A 22 8.40 -17.20 -2.55
CA PRO A 22 7.97 -18.51 -2.07
C PRO A 22 8.78 -18.95 -0.85
N ARG A 23 8.09 -19.51 0.15
CA ARG A 23 8.70 -20.05 1.36
C ARG A 23 8.45 -21.54 1.44
N ARG A 24 9.37 -22.27 2.09
CA ARG A 24 9.16 -23.69 2.35
C ARG A 24 8.12 -23.89 3.44
N ASP A 25 7.29 -24.93 3.30
CA ASP A 25 6.19 -25.21 4.23
C ASP A 25 6.68 -25.76 5.59
N ASP A 26 7.89 -26.32 5.63
CA ASP A 26 8.47 -26.95 6.82
C ASP A 26 9.05 -25.94 7.81
N ASP A 27 9.88 -25.02 7.34
CA ASP A 27 10.63 -24.07 8.17
C ASP A 27 10.36 -22.59 7.84
N GLY A 28 9.58 -22.31 6.80
CA GLY A 28 9.28 -20.94 6.35
C GLY A 28 10.47 -20.21 5.72
N SER A 29 11.58 -20.90 5.48
CA SER A 29 12.78 -20.34 4.86
C SER A 29 12.60 -20.10 3.36
N PHE A 30 13.49 -19.29 2.79
CA PHE A 30 13.59 -19.04 1.35
C PHE A 30 15.07 -19.09 0.92
N THR A 31 15.31 -19.23 -0.38
CA THR A 31 16.67 -19.34 -0.94
C THR A 31 17.03 -18.11 -1.77
N GLY A 32 18.33 -17.88 -1.98
CA GLY A 32 18.80 -16.84 -2.92
C GLY A 32 18.21 -17.02 -4.32
N ASP A 33 18.07 -18.26 -4.79
CA ASP A 33 17.46 -18.56 -6.09
C ASP A 33 15.99 -18.13 -6.15
N SER A 34 15.21 -18.40 -5.09
CA SER A 34 13.80 -17.98 -5.02
C SER A 34 13.66 -16.45 -5.03
N VAL A 35 14.60 -15.73 -4.40
CA VAL A 35 14.68 -14.27 -4.46
C VAL A 35 15.00 -13.81 -5.88
N ALA A 36 16.06 -14.36 -6.49
CA ALA A 36 16.51 -13.99 -7.83
C ALA A 36 15.42 -14.24 -8.88
N ALA A 37 14.71 -15.36 -8.79
CA ALA A 37 13.58 -15.69 -9.67
C ALA A 37 12.43 -14.70 -9.49
N THR A 38 12.02 -14.41 -8.24
CA THR A 38 10.92 -13.47 -7.96
C THR A 38 11.25 -12.05 -8.44
N VAL A 39 12.48 -11.58 -8.22
CA VAL A 39 12.93 -10.26 -8.68
C VAL A 39 12.99 -10.20 -10.21
N THR A 40 13.51 -11.24 -10.86
CA THR A 40 13.58 -11.34 -12.32
C THR A 40 12.17 -11.33 -12.93
N ALA A 41 11.25 -12.11 -12.36
CA ALA A 41 9.84 -12.11 -12.76
C ALA A 41 9.20 -10.72 -12.62
N ALA A 42 9.37 -10.07 -11.46
CA ALA A 42 8.81 -8.76 -11.18
C ALA A 42 9.31 -7.66 -12.13
N MET A 43 10.59 -7.68 -12.45
CA MET A 43 11.25 -6.56 -13.12
C MET A 43 11.41 -6.74 -14.63
N VAL A 44 11.61 -7.97 -15.12
CA VAL A 44 12.08 -8.22 -16.49
C VAL A 44 11.19 -9.18 -17.26
N GLU A 45 10.76 -10.28 -16.65
CA GLU A 45 10.00 -11.29 -17.40
C GLU A 45 8.60 -10.80 -17.79
N GLU A 46 8.09 -11.36 -18.87
CA GLU A 46 6.71 -11.16 -19.33
C GLU A 46 5.70 -11.64 -18.28
N SER A 47 6.06 -12.67 -17.51
CA SER A 47 5.25 -13.20 -16.40
C SER A 47 4.88 -12.13 -15.37
N GLY A 48 5.72 -11.10 -15.17
CA GLY A 48 5.47 -9.99 -14.25
C GLY A 48 4.68 -8.82 -14.83
N GLU A 49 4.34 -8.83 -16.11
CA GLU A 49 3.65 -7.71 -16.75
C GLU A 49 2.29 -7.37 -16.10
N PRO A 50 1.46 -8.35 -15.68
CA PRO A 50 0.24 -8.06 -14.95
C PRO A 50 0.46 -7.27 -13.65
N TRP A 51 1.59 -7.48 -12.96
CA TRP A 51 1.92 -6.75 -11.74
C TRP A 51 2.38 -5.33 -12.04
N ARG A 52 3.28 -5.15 -13.01
CA ARG A 52 3.76 -3.81 -13.40
C ARG A 52 2.63 -2.93 -13.90
N SER A 53 1.73 -3.49 -14.71
CA SER A 53 0.52 -2.82 -15.17
C SER A 53 -0.41 -2.44 -14.00
N ALA A 54 -0.65 -3.35 -13.05
CA ALA A 54 -1.47 -3.05 -11.87
C ALA A 54 -0.85 -1.95 -10.99
N VAL A 55 0.46 -2.00 -10.75
CA VAL A 55 1.20 -0.98 -9.98
C VAL A 55 1.14 0.39 -10.68
N LYS A 56 1.29 0.42 -12.01
CA LYS A 56 1.20 1.67 -12.78
C LYS A 56 -0.18 2.31 -12.67
N ALA A 57 -1.25 1.51 -12.77
CA ALA A 57 -2.62 1.99 -12.58
C ALA A 57 -2.85 2.48 -11.14
N ALA A 58 -2.35 1.75 -10.14
CA ALA A 58 -2.49 2.11 -8.74
C ALA A 58 -1.71 3.39 -8.35
N LYS A 59 -0.59 3.67 -9.04
CA LYS A 59 0.25 4.86 -8.79
C LYS A 59 -0.53 6.16 -8.90
N GLU A 60 -1.47 6.25 -9.84
CA GLU A 60 -2.31 7.45 -10.04
C GLU A 60 -3.23 7.74 -8.84
N THR A 61 -3.52 6.73 -8.01
CA THR A 61 -4.34 6.89 -6.81
C THR A 61 -3.47 7.09 -5.57
N PHE A 62 -2.50 6.20 -5.33
CA PHE A 62 -1.68 6.25 -4.11
C PHE A 62 -0.67 7.40 -4.10
N GLY A 63 -0.23 7.86 -5.28
CA GLY A 63 0.75 8.94 -5.43
C GLY A 63 0.14 10.33 -5.59
N ASP A 64 -1.19 10.49 -5.49
CA ASP A 64 -1.86 11.77 -5.68
C ASP A 64 -1.79 12.63 -4.41
N GLY A 65 -0.69 13.38 -4.28
CA GLY A 65 -0.44 14.26 -3.14
C GLY A 65 -1.49 15.36 -3.01
N GLU A 66 -1.96 15.93 -4.12
CA GLU A 66 -2.96 17.00 -4.10
C GLU A 66 -4.30 16.51 -3.53
N LYS A 67 -4.74 15.31 -3.92
CA LYS A 67 -5.94 14.69 -3.31
C LYS A 67 -5.73 14.42 -1.82
N ASN A 68 -4.58 13.89 -1.43
CA ASN A 68 -4.29 13.58 -0.03
C ASN A 68 -4.28 14.86 0.82
N ASP A 69 -3.62 15.92 0.36
CA ASP A 69 -3.55 17.20 1.04
C ASP A 69 -4.95 17.80 1.19
N ARG A 70 -5.76 17.81 0.13
CA ARG A 70 -7.15 18.27 0.19
C ARG A 70 -7.99 17.50 1.20
N LEU A 71 -7.82 16.18 1.31
CA LEU A 71 -8.53 15.37 2.30
C LEU A 71 -8.14 15.76 3.73
N VAL A 72 -6.85 15.96 3.99
CA VAL A 72 -6.33 16.39 5.29
C VAL A 72 -6.81 17.80 5.63
N ASP A 73 -6.74 18.72 4.67
CA ASP A 73 -7.20 20.10 4.84
C ASP A 73 -8.70 20.16 5.13
N ASN A 74 -9.52 19.41 4.39
CA ASN A 74 -10.96 19.33 4.62
C ASN A 74 -11.28 18.81 6.03
N LEU A 75 -10.56 17.78 6.48
CA LEU A 75 -10.71 17.26 7.84
C LEU A 75 -10.30 18.32 8.88
N ALA A 76 -9.17 19.00 8.67
CA ALA A 76 -8.70 20.05 9.58
C ALA A 76 -9.70 21.20 9.67
N ASN A 77 -10.21 21.67 8.55
CA ASN A 77 -11.22 22.73 8.48
C ASN A 77 -12.50 22.32 9.20
N TYR A 78 -13.01 21.11 8.97
CA TYR A 78 -14.17 20.59 9.67
C TYR A 78 -13.99 20.58 11.20
N LEU A 79 -12.83 20.13 11.69
CA LEU A 79 -12.51 20.12 13.11
C LEU A 79 -12.38 21.54 13.70
N GLN A 80 -11.87 22.50 12.94
CA GLN A 80 -11.79 23.90 13.36
C GLN A 80 -13.18 24.54 13.46
N ASP A 81 -14.02 24.34 12.45
CA ASP A 81 -15.39 24.86 12.43
C ASP A 81 -16.24 24.30 13.57
N MET A 82 -16.08 23.01 13.90
CA MET A 82 -16.72 22.42 15.08
C MET A 82 -16.29 23.09 16.38
N LYS A 83 -14.99 23.37 16.56
CA LYS A 83 -14.48 24.09 17.75
C LYS A 83 -15.06 25.51 17.82
N MET A 84 -15.14 26.22 16.70
CA MET A 84 -15.70 27.57 16.64
C MET A 84 -17.22 27.59 16.87
N GLY A 85 -17.94 26.56 16.42
CA GLY A 85 -19.36 26.35 16.68
C GLY A 85 -19.66 26.06 18.17
N PHE A 86 -18.76 25.37 18.87
CA PHE A 86 -18.84 25.16 20.32
C PHE A 86 -18.63 26.47 21.09
N CYS A 87 -17.65 27.28 20.67
CA CYS A 87 -17.35 28.56 21.31
C CYS A 87 -18.50 29.58 21.11
N LYS A 88 -19.13 29.60 19.93
CA LYS A 88 -20.29 30.47 19.64
C LYS A 88 -21.60 30.04 20.34
N LYS A 89 -21.73 28.78 20.76
CA LYS A 89 -22.92 28.28 21.50
C LYS A 89 -22.86 28.53 23.01
N THR A 90 -21.74 29.04 23.52
CA THR A 90 -21.51 29.24 24.97
C THR A 90 -21.55 30.72 25.38
N ILE A 91 -22.06 31.60 24.51
CA ILE A 91 -22.28 33.04 24.80
C ILE A 91 -23.76 33.37 24.55
#